data_AF-A0A4Y1ZU50-F1
#
_entry.id   AF-A0A4Y1ZU50-F1
#
_cell.length_a   1.000
_cell.length_b   1.000
_cell.length_c   1.000
_cell.angle_alpha   90.00
_cell.angle_beta   90.00
_cell.angle_gamma   90.00
#
_symmetry.space_group_name_H-M   'P 1'
#
loop_
_entity.id
_entity.type
_entity.pdbx_description
1 polymer ?
#
loop_
_entity_poly.entity_id
_entity_poly.type
_entity_poly.pdbx_seq_one_letter_code
_entity_poly.pdbx_strand_id
1 'polypeptide(L)'
;MLCEEIEALKPILPLEIQNSIEILKFFACNNRSTAFPNLFIALRILLTIPVTVASGEISFSKLKLIKTYLRSSIQQERLNSLAIMSIESEISRSLDLDKILKDFAEKKATKIAF
;
A
#
# COMPACT_ATOMS: atom_id res chain seq x y z
N MET A 1 -2.29 11.22 -29.17
CA MET A 1 -2.40 11.50 -27.71
C MET A 1 -1.38 10.75 -26.87
N LEU A 2 -1.58 9.50 -26.42
CA LEU A 2 -0.56 8.82 -25.57
C LEU A 2 0.70 8.42 -26.34
N CYS A 3 0.57 7.84 -27.54
CA CYS A 3 1.73 7.45 -28.35
C CYS A 3 2.59 8.64 -28.75
N GLU A 4 1.96 9.77 -29.10
CA GLU A 4 2.65 11.03 -29.39
C GLU A 4 3.41 11.56 -28.16
N GLU A 5 2.80 11.51 -26.97
CA GLU A 5 3.47 11.87 -25.71
C GLU A 5 4.68 10.97 -25.43
N ILE A 6 4.58 9.66 -25.73
CA ILE A 6 5.68 8.69 -25.57
C ILE A 6 6.81 8.95 -26.57
N GLU A 7 6.47 9.26 -27.82
CA GLU A 7 7.46 9.59 -28.85
C GLU A 7 8.19 10.90 -28.53
N ALA A 8 7.46 11.91 -28.06
CA ALA A 8 8.02 13.19 -27.61
C ALA A 8 8.88 13.06 -26.33
N LEU A 9 8.71 11.98 -25.56
CA LEU A 9 9.44 11.73 -24.32
C LEU A 9 10.85 11.16 -24.53
N LYS A 10 11.08 10.38 -25.60
CA LYS A 10 12.38 9.74 -25.88
C LYS A 10 13.62 10.65 -25.71
N PRO A 11 13.62 11.91 -26.18
CA PRO A 11 14.76 12.81 -26.02
C PRO A 11 14.84 13.50 -24.65
N ILE A 12 13.77 13.46 -23.85
CA ILE A 12 13.64 14.17 -22.57
C ILE A 12 14.03 13.26 -21.39
N LEU A 13 13.84 11.95 -21.53
CA LEU A 13 14.24 10.97 -20.54
C LEU A 13 15.77 10.88 -20.48
N PRO A 14 16.39 11.04 -19.29
CA PRO A 14 17.78 10.67 -19.11
C PRO A 14 17.93 9.17 -19.37
N LEU A 15 18.88 8.79 -20.23
CA LEU A 15 19.17 7.40 -20.64
C LEU A 15 19.48 6.46 -19.46
N GLU A 16 19.73 7.03 -18.29
CA GLU A 16 20.14 6.33 -17.07
C GLU A 16 18.94 5.94 -16.17
N ILE A 17 17.75 6.50 -16.38
CA ILE A 17 16.59 6.19 -15.53
C ILE A 17 15.94 4.88 -15.98
N GLN A 18 16.11 3.83 -15.19
CA GLN A 18 15.51 2.51 -15.44
C GLN A 18 14.24 2.26 -14.61
N ASN A 19 14.01 3.03 -13.54
CA ASN A 19 12.94 2.77 -12.60
C ASN A 19 11.71 3.66 -12.84
N SER A 20 10.53 3.05 -13.03
CA SER A 20 9.24 3.74 -13.19
C SER A 20 8.94 4.75 -12.07
N ILE A 21 9.41 4.50 -10.85
CA ILE A 21 9.26 5.42 -9.70
C ILE A 21 10.10 6.68 -9.89
N GLU A 22 11.33 6.54 -10.38
CA GLU A 22 12.23 7.67 -10.62
C GLU A 22 11.73 8.51 -11.79
N ILE A 23 11.20 7.86 -12.84
CA ILE A 23 10.51 8.53 -13.94
C ILE A 23 9.35 9.38 -13.39
N LEU A 24 8.47 8.80 -12.55
CA LEU A 24 7.36 9.55 -11.96
C LEU A 24 7.84 10.75 -11.12
N LYS A 25 8.88 10.57 -10.30
CA LYS A 25 9.48 11.64 -9.51
C LYS A 25 10.05 12.76 -10.39
N PHE A 26 10.73 12.40 -11.48
CA PHE A 26 11.25 13.35 -12.46
C PHE A 26 10.13 14.21 -13.06
N PHE A 27 9.00 13.60 -13.44
CA PHE A 27 7.85 14.36 -13.95
C PHE A 27 7.25 15.30 -12.91
N ALA A 28 7.17 14.85 -11.65
CA ALA A 28 6.63 15.63 -10.54
C ALA A 28 7.53 16.83 -10.18
N CYS A 29 8.84 16.61 -10.04
CA CYS A 29 9.80 17.66 -9.66
C CYS A 29 10.00 18.73 -10.73
N ASN A 30 9.84 18.37 -12.02
CA ASN A 30 10.05 19.29 -13.14
C ASN A 30 8.76 19.95 -13.66
N ASN A 31 7.64 19.86 -12.91
CA ASN A 31 6.32 20.36 -13.34
C ASN A 31 5.88 19.87 -14.74
N ARG A 32 6.34 18.68 -15.16
CA ARG A 32 6.04 18.12 -16.49
C ARG A 32 4.74 17.30 -16.52
N SER A 33 4.04 17.24 -15.39
CA SER A 33 2.74 16.59 -15.26
C SER A 33 1.66 17.22 -16.14
N THR A 34 1.75 18.52 -16.42
CA THR A 34 0.83 19.24 -17.32
C THR A 34 1.19 19.08 -18.79
N ALA A 35 2.47 18.83 -19.09
CA ALA A 35 2.96 18.66 -20.47
C ALA A 35 2.68 17.25 -21.01
N PHE A 36 2.65 16.23 -20.15
CA PHE A 36 2.39 14.84 -20.51
C PHE A 36 1.32 14.22 -19.60
N PRO A 37 0.08 14.71 -19.64
CA PRO A 37 -0.96 14.34 -18.69
C PRO A 37 -1.35 12.87 -18.80
N ASN A 38 -1.44 12.32 -20.02
CA ASN A 38 -1.85 10.93 -20.23
C ASN A 38 -0.77 9.97 -19.76
N LEU A 39 0.49 10.27 -20.07
CA LEU A 39 1.63 9.50 -19.60
C LEU A 39 1.76 9.54 -18.08
N PHE A 40 1.57 10.70 -17.46
CA PHE A 40 1.64 10.83 -16.00
C PHE A 40 0.56 9.98 -15.32
N ILE A 41 -0.67 9.98 -15.86
CA ILE A 41 -1.75 9.10 -15.39
C ILE A 41 -1.39 7.62 -15.60
N ALA A 42 -0.89 7.26 -16.78
CA ALA A 42 -0.51 5.87 -17.10
C ALA A 42 0.61 5.35 -16.17
N LEU A 43 1.63 6.17 -15.88
CA LEU A 43 2.70 5.83 -14.94
C LEU A 43 2.17 5.63 -13.52
N ARG A 44 1.24 6.47 -13.06
CA ARG A 44 0.59 6.30 -11.75
C ARG A 44 -0.23 5.02 -11.71
N ILE A 45 -1.00 4.71 -12.76
CA ILE A 45 -1.76 3.46 -12.86
C ILE A 45 -0.80 2.27 -12.83
N LEU A 46 0.28 2.30 -13.62
CA LEU A 46 1.30 1.25 -13.65
C LEU A 46 1.91 1.01 -12.27
N LEU A 47 2.23 2.06 -11.51
CA LEU A 47 2.82 1.95 -10.17
C LEU A 47 1.81 1.58 -9.08
N THR A 48 0.52 1.81 -9.31
CA THR A 48 -0.55 1.52 -8.33
C THR A 48 -1.12 0.12 -8.53
N ILE A 49 -1.20 -0.35 -9.78
CA ILE A 49 -1.50 -1.74 -10.05
C ILE A 49 -0.34 -2.57 -9.46
N PRO A 50 -0.61 -3.60 -8.66
CA PRO A 50 0.43 -4.53 -8.26
C PRO A 50 0.95 -5.24 -9.52
N VAL A 51 2.00 -4.68 -10.13
CA VAL A 51 2.63 -5.22 -11.36
C VAL A 51 3.13 -6.64 -11.12
N THR A 52 3.41 -6.98 -9.87
CA THR A 52 3.91 -8.29 -9.46
C THR A 52 2.83 -9.07 -8.71
N VAL A 53 2.54 -10.29 -9.19
CA VAL A 53 1.75 -11.32 -8.47
C VAL A 53 2.23 -11.49 -7.02
N ALA A 54 3.51 -11.21 -6.77
CA ALA A 54 4.14 -11.17 -5.46
C ALA A 54 3.36 -10.38 -4.39
N SER A 55 2.71 -9.25 -4.70
CA SER A 55 1.97 -8.49 -3.66
C SER A 55 0.75 -9.27 -3.14
N GLY A 56 0.07 -9.98 -4.04
CA GLY A 56 -1.00 -10.91 -3.68
C GLY A 56 -0.45 -12.11 -2.94
N GLU A 57 0.64 -12.71 -3.44
CA GLU A 57 1.31 -13.85 -2.80
C GLU A 57 1.81 -13.53 -1.39
N ILE A 58 2.34 -12.32 -1.15
CA ILE A 58 2.76 -11.86 0.18
C ILE A 58 1.54 -11.82 1.10
N SER A 59 0.43 -11.21 0.65
CA SER A 59 -0.80 -11.11 1.45
C SER A 59 -1.39 -12.49 1.75
N PHE A 60 -1.44 -13.39 0.77
CA PHE A 60 -1.90 -14.77 0.95
C PHE A 60 -0.95 -15.61 1.81
N SER A 61 0.37 -15.39 1.71
CA SER A 61 1.37 -16.05 2.54
C SER A 61 1.23 -15.62 4.01
N LYS A 62 1.05 -14.32 4.28
CA LYS A 62 0.75 -13.82 5.64
C LYS A 62 -0.55 -14.39 6.18
N LEU A 63 -1.61 -14.41 5.37
CA LEU A 63 -2.89 -15.03 5.75
C LEU A 63 -2.74 -16.52 6.09
N LYS A 64 -1.97 -17.27 5.29
CA LYS A 64 -1.67 -18.69 5.54
C LYS A 64 -0.91 -18.85 6.86
N LEU A 65 0.12 -18.03 7.11
CA LEU A 65 0.87 -18.04 8.36
C LEU A 65 -0.03 -17.75 9.57
N ILE A 66 -0.91 -16.74 9.50
CA ILE A 66 -1.85 -16.41 10.58
C ILE A 66 -2.78 -17.59 10.88
N LYS A 67 -3.39 -18.18 9.84
CA LYS A 67 -4.28 -19.34 9.99
C LYS A 67 -3.56 -20.55 10.56
N THR A 68 -2.36 -20.84 10.07
CA THR A 68 -1.56 -21.99 10.52
C THR A 68 -1.05 -21.81 11.94
N TYR A 69 -0.52 -20.64 12.29
CA TYR A 69 0.01 -20.33 13.62
C TYR A 69 -1.08 -20.40 14.69
N LEU A 70 -2.26 -19.83 14.42
CA LEU A 70 -3.38 -19.83 15.37
C LEU A 70 -4.18 -21.15 15.36
N ARG A 71 -3.95 -22.03 14.37
CA ARG A 71 -4.64 -23.32 14.16
C ARG A 71 -6.17 -23.21 14.34
N SER A 72 -6.75 -22.09 13.91
CA SER A 72 -8.07 -21.65 14.36
C SER A 72 -9.09 -21.57 13.24
N SER A 73 -10.33 -22.00 13.52
CA SER A 73 -11.53 -21.49 12.84
C SER A 73 -11.79 -20.07 13.39
N ILE A 74 -11.16 -19.07 12.78
CA ILE A 74 -11.40 -17.65 13.11
C ILE A 74 -12.45 -17.08 12.16
N GLN A 75 -13.35 -16.27 12.71
CA GLN A 75 -14.32 -15.49 11.93
C GLN A 75 -13.61 -14.52 10.99
N GLN A 76 -14.17 -14.34 9.78
CA GLN A 76 -13.54 -13.59 8.69
C GLN A 76 -13.16 -12.16 9.08
N GLU A 77 -13.97 -11.49 9.91
CA GLU A 77 -13.69 -10.13 10.40
C GLU A 77 -12.37 -10.08 11.19
N ARG A 78 -12.22 -10.95 12.20
CA ARG A 78 -11.01 -11.01 13.02
C ARG A 78 -9.80 -11.45 12.20
N LEU A 79 -9.97 -12.35 11.23
CA LEU A 79 -8.89 -12.72 10.32
C LEU A 79 -8.41 -11.52 9.50
N ASN A 80 -9.33 -10.72 8.97
CA ASN A 80 -9.00 -9.56 8.16
C ASN A 80 -8.23 -8.52 8.97
N SER A 81 -8.66 -8.24 10.20
CA SER A 81 -7.95 -7.33 11.10
C SER A 81 -6.52 -7.79 11.40
N LEU A 82 -6.33 -9.08 11.68
CA LEU A 82 -4.98 -9.64 11.89
C LEU A 82 -4.12 -9.61 10.62
N ALA A 83 -4.72 -9.84 9.46
CA ALA A 83 -4.02 -9.77 8.18
C ALA A 83 -3.50 -8.36 7.91
N ILE A 84 -4.34 -7.34 8.13
CA ILE A 84 -3.95 -5.93 8.02
C ILE A 84 -2.81 -5.61 8.98
N MET A 85 -2.92 -5.99 10.26
CA MET A 85 -1.84 -5.78 11.24
C MET A 85 -0.53 -6.48 10.86
N SER A 86 -0.59 -7.63 10.19
CA SER A 86 0.59 -8.36 9.75
C SER A 86 1.20 -7.82 8.45
N ILE A 87 0.40 -7.25 7.56
CA ILE A 87 0.87 -6.59 6.34
C ILE A 87 1.51 -5.26 6.75
N GLU A 88 0.79 -4.44 7.51
CA GLU A 88 1.22 -3.14 8.05
C GLU A 88 2.01 -3.28 9.36
N SER A 89 2.86 -4.30 9.44
CA SER A 89 3.52 -4.66 10.70
C SER A 89 4.45 -3.58 11.26
N GLU A 90 4.99 -2.70 10.40
CA GLU A 90 5.80 -1.56 10.81
C GLU A 90 4.94 -0.52 11.56
N ILE A 91 3.83 -0.11 10.95
CA ILE A 91 2.85 0.79 11.56
C ILE A 91 2.28 0.16 12.84
N SER A 92 1.95 -1.13 12.78
CA SER A 92 1.40 -1.88 13.93
C SER A 92 2.36 -1.88 15.13
N ARG A 93 3.68 -1.97 14.90
CA ARG A 93 4.69 -1.88 15.96
C ARG A 93 4.89 -0.47 16.51
N SER A 94 4.53 0.55 15.74
CA SER A 94 4.61 1.96 16.17
C SER A 94 3.44 2.41 17.05
N LEU A 95 2.41 1.55 17.20
CA LEU A 95 1.24 1.84 18.03
C LEU A 95 1.59 1.81 19.53
N ASP A 96 1.10 2.82 20.25
CA ASP A 96 1.16 2.88 21.71
C ASP A 96 0.11 1.93 22.33
N LEU A 97 0.58 0.76 22.78
CA LEU A 97 -0.26 -0.26 23.37
C LEU A 97 -0.88 0.18 24.71
N ASP A 98 -0.20 1.00 25.49
CA ASP A 98 -0.71 1.46 26.79
C ASP A 98 -1.90 2.40 26.59
N LYS A 99 -1.81 3.28 25.60
CA LYS A 99 -2.92 4.15 25.19
C LYS A 99 -4.11 3.32 24.69
N ILE A 100 -3.86 2.31 23.86
CA ILE A 100 -4.92 1.42 23.34
C ILE A 100 -5.58 0.65 24.47
N LEU A 101 -4.80 0.11 25.40
CA LEU A 101 -5.31 -0.65 26.54
C LEU A 101 -6.20 0.24 27.42
N LYS A 102 -5.77 1.48 27.68
CA LYS A 102 -6.54 2.45 28.43
C LYS A 102 -7.87 2.80 27.74
N ASP A 103 -7.84 3.13 26.45
CA ASP A 103 -9.06 3.41 25.68
C ASP A 103 -10.01 2.21 25.64
N PHE A 104 -9.47 0.99 25.49
CA PHE A 104 -10.26 -0.24 25.53
C PHE A 104 -10.90 -0.46 26.91
N ALA A 105 -10.15 -0.25 27.99
CA ALA A 105 -10.65 -0.38 29.36
C ALA A 105 -11.76 0.64 29.65
N GLU A 106 -11.57 1.90 29.25
CA GLU A 106 -12.56 2.97 29.39
C GLU A 106 -13.85 2.63 28.63
N LYS A 107 -13.75 2.21 27.36
CA LYS A 107 -14.92 1.80 26.55
C LYS A 107 -15.62 0.55 27.07
N LYS A 108 -14.91 -0.35 27.74
CA LYS A 108 -15.49 -1.55 28.35
C LYS A 108 -16.18 -1.21 29.67
N ALA A 109 -15.61 -0.31 30.46
CA ALA A 109 -16.19 0.16 31.72
C ALA A 109 -17.50 0.94 31.50
N THR A 110 -17.60 1.75 30.43
CA THR A 110 -18.83 2.50 30.12
C THR A 110 -20.01 1.63 29.65
N LYS A 111 -19.78 0.36 29.28
CA LYS A 111 -20.85 -0.61 29.02
C LYS A 111 -21.43 -1.26 30.28
N ILE A 112 -20.77 -1.09 31.43
CA ILE A 112 -21.24 -1.59 32.73
C ILE A 112 -21.83 -0.39 33.49
N ALA A 113 -22.89 0.20 32.95
CA ALA A 113 -23.78 1.06 33.70
C ALA A 113 -25.06 0.26 33.94
N PHE A 114 -25.36 0.02 35.22
CA PHE A 114 -26.59 -0.64 35.69
C PHE A 114 -27.83 0.17 35.31
#